data_AF-A0A922HKC0-F1
#
_entry.id   AF-A0A922HKC0-F1
#
_cell.length_a   1.000
_cell.length_b   1.000
_cell.length_c   1.000
_cell.angle_alpha   90.00
_cell.angle_beta   90.00
_cell.angle_gamma   90.00
#
_symmetry.space_group_name_H-M   'P 1'
#
loop_
_entity.id
_entity.type
_entity.pdbx_description
1 polymer ?
#
loop_
_entity_poly.entity_id
_entity_poly.type
_entity_poly.pdbx_seq_one_letter_code
_entity_poly.pdbx_strand_id
1 'polypeptide(L)'
;MLLLIIAIALLSIILILTILFALQYFGLFDTIIVSSGQSPYQYGGRSIVYRIDYGKYSDSSTLFTEICSIFPSEFRTKYSTFGIYIKRDQLNENDRKKLITAERYDSCEWIFMIGAIISNDDQDQDIIIKHPIIQSMLMEKGYRYAQLPEQVDHVVYVKFPYRGIMSVVIGSRRVYSAIDTYIQENRLSAYPKIEIYNGDDIYYILPLSKQDDFVKLISMKFAEQLQLSSSSLTESDNIEIVEEINEEEIVGEDSSSHESSGGERHSDSSYELVD
;
A
#
# COMPACT_ATOMS: atom_id res chain seq x y z
N MET A 1 12.89 -10.95 -52.28
CA MET A 1 11.87 -9.88 -52.18
C MET A 1 10.49 -10.44 -51.85
N LEU A 2 9.82 -11.17 -52.75
CA LEU A 2 8.44 -11.67 -52.51
C LEU A 2 8.33 -12.59 -51.28
N LEU A 3 9.22 -13.57 -51.13
CA LEU A 3 9.24 -14.48 -49.95
C LEU A 3 9.42 -13.73 -48.63
N LEU A 4 10.24 -12.67 -48.62
CA LEU A 4 10.45 -11.84 -47.43
C LEU A 4 9.18 -11.08 -47.07
N ILE A 5 8.49 -10.51 -48.07
CA ILE A 5 7.21 -9.80 -47.87
C ILE A 5 6.15 -10.75 -47.31
N ILE A 6 6.05 -11.97 -47.86
CA ILE A 6 5.12 -13.00 -47.36
C ILE A 6 5.46 -13.38 -45.92
N ALA A 7 6.74 -13.57 -45.59
CA ALA A 7 7.17 -13.90 -44.24
C ALA A 7 6.84 -12.78 -43.24
N ILE A 8 7.08 -11.52 -43.60
CA ILE A 8 6.73 -10.37 -42.76
C ILE A 8 5.21 -10.29 -42.58
N ALA A 9 4.44 -10.42 -43.65
CA ALA A 9 2.98 -10.40 -43.57
C ALA A 9 2.43 -11.52 -42.68
N LEU A 10 2.96 -12.75 -42.83
CA LEU A 10 2.58 -13.89 -42.00
C LEU A 10 2.93 -13.64 -40.52
N LEU A 11 4.13 -13.13 -40.24
CA LEU A 11 4.56 -12.78 -38.88
C LEU A 11 3.64 -11.71 -38.27
N SER A 12 3.31 -10.66 -39.03
CA SER A 12 2.40 -9.61 -38.59
C SER A 12 1.00 -10.15 -38.28
N ILE A 13 0.47 -11.06 -39.09
CA ILE A 13 -0.83 -11.71 -38.85
C ILE A 13 -0.78 -12.53 -37.55
N ILE A 14 0.26 -13.35 -37.35
CA ILE A 14 0.42 -14.15 -36.13
C ILE A 14 0.54 -13.24 -34.89
N LEU A 15 1.28 -12.14 -34.99
CA LEU A 15 1.41 -11.17 -33.91
C LEU A 15 0.05 -10.54 -33.56
N ILE A 16 -0.73 -10.13 -34.56
CA ILE A 16 -2.07 -9.56 -34.35
C ILE A 16 -2.99 -10.58 -33.67
N LEU A 17 -3.01 -11.83 -34.14
CA LEU A 17 -3.81 -12.90 -33.52
C LEU A 17 -3.39 -13.16 -32.07
N THR A 18 -2.09 -13.12 -31.79
CA THR A 18 -1.55 -13.28 -30.43
C THR A 18 -1.99 -12.13 -29.53
N ILE A 19 -1.94 -10.89 -30.02
CA ILE A 19 -2.41 -9.71 -29.28
C ILE A 19 -3.92 -9.81 -29.03
N LEU A 20 -4.73 -10.15 -30.03
CA LEU A 20 -6.18 -10.30 -29.87
C LEU A 20 -6.53 -11.38 -28.85
N PHE A 21 -5.84 -12.52 -28.91
CA PHE A 21 -5.99 -13.59 -27.93
C PHE A 21 -5.61 -13.12 -26.52
N ALA A 22 -4.49 -12.40 -26.37
CA ALA A 22 -4.08 -11.83 -25.09
C ALA A 22 -5.11 -10.82 -24.55
N LEU A 23 -5.65 -9.94 -25.39
CA LEU A 23 -6.66 -8.96 -25.00
C LEU A 23 -7.96 -9.63 -24.55
N GLN A 24 -8.40 -10.70 -25.23
CA GLN A 24 -9.51 -11.54 -24.78
C GLN A 24 -9.19 -12.19 -23.44
N TYR A 25 -8.00 -12.79 -23.32
CA TYR A 25 -7.56 -13.44 -22.09
C TYR A 25 -7.58 -12.48 -20.90
N PHE A 26 -7.08 -11.25 -21.03
CA PHE A 26 -7.08 -10.27 -19.93
C PHE A 26 -8.45 -9.60 -19.67
N GLY A 27 -9.45 -9.87 -20.51
CA GLY A 27 -10.83 -9.44 -20.32
C GLY A 27 -11.22 -8.11 -20.97
N LEU A 28 -10.50 -7.71 -22.02
CA LEU A 28 -10.87 -6.51 -22.81
C LEU A 28 -12.25 -6.66 -23.46
N PHE A 29 -12.64 -7.87 -23.83
CA PHE A 29 -13.92 -8.14 -24.49
C PHE A 29 -14.95 -8.78 -23.55
N ASP A 30 -14.61 -8.96 -22.27
CA ASP A 30 -15.57 -9.45 -21.29
C ASP A 30 -16.71 -8.43 -21.11
N THR A 31 -17.93 -8.96 -20.99
CA THR A 31 -19.14 -8.17 -20.76
C THR A 31 -19.18 -7.76 -19.30
N ILE A 32 -19.34 -6.47 -19.05
CA ILE A 32 -19.39 -5.92 -17.69
C ILE A 32 -20.84 -5.87 -17.25
N ILE A 33 -21.18 -6.71 -16.28
CA ILE A 33 -22.52 -6.78 -15.70
C ILE A 33 -22.48 -6.05 -14.35
N VAL A 34 -23.05 -4.86 -14.31
CA VAL A 34 -23.24 -4.11 -13.06
C VAL A 34 -24.53 -4.57 -12.41
N SER A 35 -24.44 -5.01 -11.16
CA SER A 35 -25.58 -5.48 -10.37
C SER A 35 -25.64 -4.72 -9.05
N SER A 36 -26.82 -4.70 -8.42
CA SER A 36 -26.99 -4.21 -7.05
C SER A 36 -27.74 -5.22 -6.21
N GLY A 37 -27.27 -5.46 -4.98
CA GLY A 37 -27.86 -6.44 -4.07
C GLY A 37 -26.86 -6.87 -2.99
N GLN A 38 -26.96 -8.13 -2.56
CA GLN A 38 -26.01 -8.71 -1.61
C GLN A 38 -24.60 -8.78 -2.20
N SER A 39 -23.61 -8.51 -1.35
CA SER A 39 -22.21 -8.56 -1.75
C SER A 39 -21.84 -9.96 -2.27
N PRO A 40 -21.21 -10.06 -3.45
CA PRO A 40 -20.75 -11.34 -4.00
C PRO A 40 -19.56 -11.91 -3.23
N TYR A 41 -18.94 -11.10 -2.36
CA TYR A 41 -17.81 -11.47 -1.53
C TYR A 41 -18.10 -11.14 -0.06
N GLN A 42 -17.89 -12.12 0.81
CA GLN A 42 -18.09 -11.98 2.25
C GLN A 42 -16.82 -11.41 2.88
N TYR A 43 -16.79 -10.10 3.13
CA TYR A 43 -15.64 -9.42 3.75
C TYR A 43 -15.89 -9.02 5.20
N GLY A 44 -17.15 -9.06 5.66
CA GLY A 44 -17.56 -8.55 6.96
C GLY A 44 -16.77 -9.15 8.13
N GLY A 45 -16.19 -8.30 8.98
CA GLY A 45 -15.47 -8.71 10.19
C GLY A 45 -14.18 -9.52 9.96
N ARG A 46 -13.71 -9.62 8.71
CA ARG A 46 -12.45 -10.33 8.44
C ARG A 46 -11.25 -9.54 8.94
N SER A 47 -10.28 -10.28 9.50
CA SER A 47 -8.98 -9.75 9.86
C SER A 47 -8.23 -9.33 8.60
N ILE A 48 -7.52 -8.20 8.67
CA ILE A 48 -6.74 -7.66 7.55
C ILE A 48 -5.38 -7.22 8.04
N VAL A 49 -4.40 -7.34 7.14
CA VAL A 49 -3.16 -6.56 7.22
C VAL A 49 -3.20 -5.51 6.13
N TYR A 50 -2.89 -4.26 6.48
CA TYR A 50 -3.08 -3.13 5.59
C TYR A 50 -2.01 -2.06 5.78
N ARG A 51 -1.89 -1.20 4.78
CA ARG A 51 -1.16 0.06 4.83
C ARG A 51 -1.99 1.14 4.15
N ILE A 52 -1.96 2.36 4.69
CA ILE A 52 -2.69 3.50 4.14
C ILE A 52 -1.71 4.48 3.52
N ASP A 53 -2.05 4.96 2.33
CA ASP A 53 -1.40 6.09 1.67
C ASP A 53 -2.46 6.87 0.88
N TYR A 54 -2.06 7.94 0.22
CA TYR A 54 -2.93 8.84 -0.51
C TYR A 54 -2.21 9.38 -1.75
N GLY A 55 -2.96 9.88 -2.73
CA GLY A 55 -2.39 10.35 -3.99
C GLY A 55 -3.34 10.14 -5.16
N LYS A 56 -2.78 9.78 -6.32
CA LYS A 56 -3.53 9.34 -7.49
C LYS A 56 -3.87 7.87 -7.36
N TYR A 57 -4.89 7.41 -8.10
CA TYR A 57 -5.24 5.98 -8.13
C TYR A 57 -4.05 5.09 -8.53
N SER A 58 -3.22 5.54 -9.47
CA SER A 58 -2.01 4.82 -9.92
C SER A 58 -1.00 4.57 -8.81
N ASP A 59 -0.96 5.42 -7.78
CA ASP A 59 0.03 5.34 -6.71
C ASP A 59 -0.21 4.10 -5.83
N SER A 60 -1.46 3.63 -5.77
CA SER A 60 -1.83 2.39 -5.06
C SER A 60 -1.16 1.12 -5.61
N SER A 61 -0.72 1.15 -6.87
CA SER A 61 -0.03 0.01 -7.50
C SER A 61 1.29 -0.34 -6.82
N THR A 62 1.96 0.65 -6.23
CA THR A 62 3.21 0.45 -5.47
C THR A 62 2.96 -0.38 -4.22
N LEU A 63 1.90 -0.07 -3.46
CA LEU A 63 1.49 -0.86 -2.30
C LEU A 63 1.02 -2.26 -2.69
N PHE A 64 0.29 -2.41 -3.80
CA PHE A 64 -0.09 -3.74 -4.29
C PHE A 64 1.14 -4.58 -4.68
N THR A 65 2.12 -3.98 -5.34
CA THR A 65 3.37 -4.67 -5.70
C THR A 65 4.13 -5.08 -4.44
N GLU A 66 4.20 -4.18 -3.46
CA GLU A 66 4.86 -4.42 -2.19
C GLU A 66 4.19 -5.57 -1.42
N ILE A 67 2.88 -5.50 -1.13
CA ILE A 67 2.18 -6.56 -0.38
C ILE A 67 2.30 -7.92 -1.10
N CYS A 68 2.17 -7.95 -2.43
CA CYS A 68 2.31 -9.19 -3.22
C CYS A 68 3.74 -9.75 -3.21
N SER A 69 4.76 -8.92 -2.95
CA SER A 69 6.16 -9.35 -2.88
C SER A 69 6.55 -9.93 -1.53
N ILE A 70 5.82 -9.57 -0.47
CA ILE A 70 6.06 -10.08 0.90
C ILE A 70 5.55 -11.52 1.03
N PHE A 71 4.41 -11.83 0.40
CA PHE A 71 3.85 -13.17 0.43
C PHE A 71 4.49 -14.08 -0.62
N PRO A 72 4.87 -15.33 -0.27
CA PRO A 72 5.47 -16.24 -1.23
C PRO A 72 4.51 -16.55 -2.39
N SER A 73 5.10 -16.72 -3.58
CA SER A 73 4.33 -16.85 -4.82
C SER A 73 3.46 -18.10 -4.87
N GLU A 74 3.85 -19.16 -4.15
CA GLU A 74 3.13 -20.43 -4.05
C GLU A 74 1.81 -20.28 -3.31
N PHE A 75 1.63 -19.19 -2.56
CA PHE A 75 0.45 -18.92 -1.77
C PHE A 75 -0.47 -17.87 -2.37
N ARG A 76 -0.21 -17.39 -3.59
CA ARG A 76 -1.02 -16.35 -4.25
C ARG A 76 -2.51 -16.71 -4.36
N THR A 77 -2.84 -17.99 -4.48
CA THR A 77 -4.23 -18.47 -4.53
C THR A 77 -4.86 -18.63 -3.15
N LYS A 78 -4.06 -18.56 -2.08
CA LYS A 78 -4.50 -18.79 -0.71
C LYS A 78 -4.91 -17.50 -0.01
N TYR A 79 -4.38 -16.34 -0.36
CA TYR A 79 -4.81 -15.07 0.23
C TYR A 79 -5.55 -14.21 -0.79
N SER A 80 -6.40 -13.32 -0.30
CA SER A 80 -7.00 -12.26 -1.12
C SER A 80 -6.33 -10.94 -0.80
N THR A 81 -6.00 -10.15 -1.81
CA THR A 81 -5.60 -8.74 -1.59
C THR A 81 -6.79 -7.84 -1.82
N PHE A 82 -6.72 -6.64 -1.25
CA PHE A 82 -7.79 -5.68 -1.39
C PHE A 82 -7.26 -4.24 -1.46
N GLY A 83 -8.09 -3.38 -2.04
CA GLY A 83 -7.92 -1.93 -2.00
C GLY A 83 -9.24 -1.27 -1.68
N ILE A 84 -9.25 -0.38 -0.68
CA ILE A 84 -10.39 0.49 -0.37
C ILE A 84 -9.98 1.91 -0.73
N TYR A 85 -10.78 2.58 -1.55
CA TYR A 85 -10.49 3.89 -2.10
C TYR A 85 -11.60 4.87 -1.76
N ILE A 86 -11.23 5.93 -1.04
CA ILE A 86 -12.10 7.06 -0.73
C ILE A 86 -11.62 8.25 -1.56
N LYS A 87 -12.54 8.91 -2.28
CA LYS A 87 -12.21 10.18 -2.94
C LYS A 87 -11.96 11.24 -1.87
N ARG A 88 -10.97 12.10 -2.08
CA ARG A 88 -10.67 13.24 -1.19
C ARG A 88 -11.94 14.03 -0.85
N ASP A 89 -12.81 14.28 -1.81
CA ASP A 89 -14.01 15.11 -1.62
C ASP A 89 -15.15 14.39 -0.87
N GLN A 90 -15.01 13.09 -0.58
CA GLN A 90 -15.94 12.33 0.28
C GLN A 90 -15.55 12.41 1.76
N LEU A 91 -14.33 12.86 2.07
CA LEU A 91 -13.92 13.12 3.44
C LEU A 91 -14.45 14.48 3.91
N ASN A 92 -14.78 14.55 5.20
CA ASN A 92 -15.08 15.85 5.81
C ASN A 92 -13.82 16.75 5.82
N GLU A 93 -14.02 18.07 5.90
CA GLU A 93 -12.93 19.04 5.79
C GLU A 93 -11.85 18.86 6.87
N ASN A 94 -12.26 18.48 8.09
CA ASN A 94 -11.35 18.26 9.21
C ASN A 94 -10.44 17.06 8.96
N ASP A 95 -11.00 15.94 8.51
CA ASP A 95 -10.26 14.73 8.15
C ASP A 95 -9.33 14.99 6.97
N ARG A 96 -9.78 15.75 5.96
CA ARG A 96 -8.90 16.14 4.84
C ARG A 96 -7.66 16.89 5.31
N LYS A 97 -7.82 17.92 6.13
CA LYS A 97 -6.70 18.73 6.64
C LYS A 97 -5.79 17.96 7.58
N LYS A 98 -6.36 17.00 8.33
CA LYS A 98 -5.61 16.17 9.28
C LYS A 98 -4.80 15.07 8.58
N LEU A 99 -5.37 14.46 7.54
CA LEU A 99 -4.81 13.27 6.90
C LEU A 99 -3.89 13.60 5.73
N ILE A 100 -4.09 14.74 5.07
CA ILE A 100 -3.38 15.11 3.85
C ILE A 100 -2.48 16.31 4.13
N THR A 101 -1.18 16.15 3.90
CA THR A 101 -0.20 17.24 4.02
C THR A 101 -0.48 18.34 3.00
N ALA A 102 -0.25 19.60 3.38
CA ALA A 102 -0.45 20.75 2.49
C ALA A 102 0.27 20.61 1.13
N GLU A 103 1.48 20.04 1.12
CA GLU A 103 2.29 19.84 -0.09
C GLU A 103 1.66 18.91 -1.13
N ARG A 104 0.93 17.88 -0.66
CA ARG A 104 0.30 16.85 -1.51
C ARG A 104 -1.21 17.06 -1.65
N TYR A 105 -1.75 18.15 -1.10
CA TYR A 105 -3.19 18.39 -1.04
C TYR A 105 -3.84 18.53 -2.42
N ASP A 106 -3.21 19.31 -3.29
CA ASP A 106 -3.72 19.60 -4.64
C ASP A 106 -3.59 18.40 -5.59
N SER A 107 -2.57 17.56 -5.39
CA SER A 107 -2.30 16.37 -6.20
C SER A 107 -2.97 15.10 -5.68
N CYS A 108 -3.58 15.15 -4.49
CA CYS A 108 -4.30 14.04 -3.89
C CYS A 108 -5.74 13.97 -4.42
N GLU A 109 -6.09 12.84 -5.03
CA GLU A 109 -7.44 12.53 -5.47
C GLU A 109 -8.09 11.45 -4.59
N TRP A 110 -7.27 10.53 -4.07
CA TRP A 110 -7.69 9.34 -3.36
C TRP A 110 -6.90 9.15 -2.07
N ILE A 111 -7.60 8.66 -1.06
CA ILE A 111 -7.01 8.03 0.12
C ILE A 111 -7.32 6.56 -0.02
N PHE A 112 -6.29 5.72 0.07
CA PHE A 112 -6.43 4.30 -0.17
C PHE A 112 -5.80 3.45 0.92
N MET A 113 -6.52 2.40 1.30
CA MET A 113 -6.06 1.34 2.19
C MET A 113 -5.85 0.09 1.35
N ILE A 114 -4.60 -0.35 1.24
CA ILE A 114 -4.21 -1.54 0.47
C ILE A 114 -3.72 -2.61 1.44
N GLY A 115 -4.08 -3.86 1.18
CA GLY A 115 -3.73 -4.93 2.09
C GLY A 115 -4.06 -6.33 1.61
N ALA A 116 -3.96 -7.27 2.55
CA ALA A 116 -4.38 -8.65 2.38
C ALA A 116 -5.41 -9.02 3.46
N ILE A 117 -6.38 -9.85 3.06
CA ILE A 117 -7.39 -10.43 3.94
C ILE A 117 -6.79 -11.69 4.57
N ILE A 118 -6.82 -11.72 5.90
CA ILE A 118 -6.36 -12.79 6.77
C ILE A 118 -7.63 -13.54 7.19
N SER A 119 -8.02 -14.57 6.46
CA SER A 119 -9.21 -15.33 6.85
C SER A 119 -8.96 -16.07 8.17
N ASN A 120 -9.88 -16.00 9.12
CA ASN A 120 -9.79 -16.77 10.37
C ASN A 120 -10.14 -18.26 10.17
N ASP A 121 -10.71 -18.61 9.01
CA ASP A 121 -11.23 -19.95 8.73
C ASP A 121 -10.26 -20.82 7.91
N ASP A 122 -9.23 -20.21 7.33
CA ASP A 122 -8.27 -20.89 6.46
C ASP A 122 -6.93 -21.06 7.19
N GLN A 123 -6.70 -22.28 7.68
CA GLN A 123 -5.49 -22.66 8.42
C GLN A 123 -4.21 -22.32 7.65
N ASP A 124 -4.23 -22.42 6.32
CA ASP A 124 -3.05 -22.16 5.50
C ASP A 124 -2.70 -20.67 5.44
N GLN A 125 -3.71 -19.78 5.31
CA GLN A 125 -3.50 -18.32 5.35
C GLN A 125 -2.92 -17.87 6.69
N ASP A 126 -3.47 -18.42 7.75
CA ASP A 126 -3.04 -18.14 9.11
C ASP A 126 -1.60 -18.55 9.35
N ILE A 127 -1.15 -19.71 8.83
CA ILE A 127 0.23 -20.16 8.95
C ILE A 127 1.19 -19.19 8.23
N ILE A 128 0.84 -18.72 7.03
CA ILE A 128 1.69 -17.81 6.24
C ILE A 128 1.83 -16.47 6.96
N ILE A 129 0.72 -15.87 7.36
CA ILE A 129 0.72 -14.53 7.95
C ILE A 129 1.28 -14.55 9.37
N LYS A 130 1.13 -15.65 10.12
CA LYS A 130 1.76 -15.83 11.43
C LYS A 130 3.23 -16.22 11.35
N HIS A 131 3.77 -16.47 10.15
CA HIS A 131 5.18 -16.77 10.00
C HIS A 131 6.03 -15.57 10.46
N PRO A 132 6.96 -15.73 11.42
CA PRO A 132 7.67 -14.60 12.03
C PRO A 132 8.38 -13.68 11.04
N ILE A 133 8.96 -14.26 9.98
CA ILE A 133 9.64 -13.51 8.91
C ILE A 133 8.67 -12.63 8.11
N ILE A 134 7.47 -13.14 7.82
CA ILE A 134 6.46 -12.38 7.08
C ILE A 134 5.91 -11.26 7.97
N GLN A 135 5.68 -11.54 9.26
CA GLN A 135 5.28 -10.51 10.21
C GLN A 135 6.32 -9.41 10.35
N SER A 136 7.61 -9.75 10.46
CA SER A 136 8.67 -8.74 10.56
C SER A 136 8.75 -7.88 9.30
N MET A 137 8.68 -8.49 8.10
CA MET A 137 8.67 -7.75 6.83
C MET A 137 7.44 -6.83 6.71
N LEU A 138 6.26 -7.29 7.11
CA LEU A 138 5.04 -6.48 7.12
C LEU A 138 5.20 -5.27 8.06
N MET A 139 5.70 -5.49 9.28
CA MET A 139 5.87 -4.42 10.26
C MET A 139 6.93 -3.40 9.85
N GLU A 140 8.08 -3.87 9.35
CA GLU A 140 9.18 -3.05 8.82
C GLU A 140 8.69 -2.14 7.69
N LYS A 141 7.85 -2.68 6.79
CA LYS A 141 7.26 -1.93 5.69
C LYS A 141 6.06 -1.06 6.08
N GLY A 142 5.72 -1.00 7.37
CA GLY A 142 4.67 -0.13 7.89
C GLY A 142 3.25 -0.68 7.80
N TYR A 143 3.07 -1.98 7.52
CA TYR A 143 1.75 -2.61 7.55
C TYR A 143 1.25 -2.82 8.99
N ARG A 144 -0.07 -2.77 9.16
CA ARG A 144 -0.77 -2.85 10.44
C ARG A 144 -1.95 -3.80 10.34
N TYR A 145 -2.46 -4.25 11.48
CA TYR A 145 -3.58 -5.18 11.56
C TYR A 145 -4.86 -4.47 11.98
N ALA A 146 -5.98 -4.81 11.36
CA ALA A 146 -7.31 -4.35 11.74
C ALA A 146 -8.36 -5.39 11.35
N GLN A 147 -9.63 -5.06 11.56
CA GLN A 147 -10.76 -5.82 11.05
C GLN A 147 -11.55 -4.93 10.09
N LEU A 148 -12.05 -5.53 9.01
CA LEU A 148 -12.97 -4.86 8.11
C LEU A 148 -14.32 -4.58 8.79
N PRO A 149 -15.05 -3.53 8.35
CA PRO A 149 -16.38 -3.26 8.86
C PRO A 149 -17.32 -4.46 8.64
N GLU A 150 -18.47 -4.44 9.31
CA GLU A 150 -19.49 -5.46 9.12
C GLU A 150 -19.93 -5.58 7.64
N GLN A 151 -20.44 -6.76 7.30
CA GLN A 151 -20.97 -7.00 5.97
C GLN A 151 -22.09 -6.00 5.65
N VAL A 152 -22.02 -5.39 4.46
CA VAL A 152 -23.08 -4.53 3.96
C VAL A 152 -23.99 -5.37 3.07
N ASP A 153 -25.29 -5.32 3.35
CA ASP A 153 -26.30 -6.13 2.66
C ASP A 153 -26.61 -5.64 1.24
N HIS A 154 -26.45 -4.33 0.99
CA HIS A 154 -26.80 -3.70 -0.28
C HIS A 154 -25.59 -2.96 -0.83
N VAL A 155 -25.04 -3.48 -1.92
CA VAL A 155 -23.88 -2.95 -2.61
C VAL A 155 -24.14 -2.92 -4.12
N VAL A 156 -23.50 -1.99 -4.82
CA VAL A 156 -23.30 -2.09 -6.27
C VAL A 156 -22.03 -2.90 -6.49
N TYR A 157 -22.08 -3.91 -7.35
CA TYR A 157 -20.92 -4.74 -7.60
C TYR A 157 -20.77 -5.17 -9.05
N VAL A 158 -19.52 -5.48 -9.39
CA VAL A 158 -19.11 -6.12 -10.65
C VAL A 158 -18.09 -7.19 -10.32
N LYS A 159 -18.25 -8.35 -10.95
CA LYS A 159 -17.23 -9.39 -10.98
C LYS A 159 -16.48 -9.32 -12.31
N PHE A 160 -15.15 -9.27 -12.27
CA PHE A 160 -14.30 -9.13 -13.46
C PHE A 160 -13.12 -10.12 -13.38
N PRO A 161 -12.67 -10.72 -14.49
CA PRO A 161 -11.57 -11.68 -14.44
C PRO A 161 -10.24 -11.04 -14.05
N TYR A 162 -9.47 -11.75 -13.23
CA TYR A 162 -8.13 -11.38 -12.76
C TYR A 162 -7.09 -12.35 -13.30
N ARG A 163 -6.36 -11.97 -14.35
CA ARG A 163 -5.30 -12.81 -14.96
C ARG A 163 -3.94 -12.14 -15.01
N GLY A 164 -3.78 -11.08 -14.21
CA GLY A 164 -2.54 -10.29 -14.12
C GLY A 164 -2.79 -8.79 -14.20
N ILE A 165 -1.70 -8.01 -14.27
CA ILE A 165 -1.75 -6.55 -14.21
C ILE A 165 -2.59 -5.92 -15.33
N MET A 166 -2.60 -6.53 -16.52
CA MET A 166 -3.41 -6.05 -17.65
C MET A 166 -4.91 -6.15 -17.35
N SER A 167 -5.36 -7.18 -16.63
CA SER A 167 -6.74 -7.27 -16.17
C SER A 167 -7.10 -6.13 -15.22
N VAL A 168 -6.18 -5.72 -14.35
CA VAL A 168 -6.38 -4.59 -13.43
C VAL A 168 -6.51 -3.26 -14.18
N VAL A 169 -5.65 -3.03 -15.17
CA VAL A 169 -5.69 -1.82 -16.01
C VAL A 169 -6.97 -1.75 -16.84
N ILE A 170 -7.38 -2.86 -17.45
CA ILE A 170 -8.62 -2.95 -18.23
C ILE A 170 -9.83 -2.79 -17.31
N GLY A 171 -9.84 -3.51 -16.20
CA GLY A 171 -10.90 -3.51 -15.20
C GLY A 171 -11.12 -2.12 -14.62
N SER A 172 -10.09 -1.48 -14.06
CA SER A 172 -10.19 -0.12 -13.50
C SER A 172 -10.79 0.90 -14.49
N ARG A 173 -10.47 0.83 -15.78
CA ARG A 173 -11.04 1.75 -16.77
C ARG A 173 -12.47 1.42 -17.14
N ARG A 174 -12.73 0.16 -17.55
CA ARG A 174 -14.03 -0.22 -18.11
C ARG A 174 -15.08 -0.43 -17.01
N VAL A 175 -14.69 -1.09 -15.91
CA VAL A 175 -15.60 -1.41 -14.81
C VAL A 175 -16.05 -0.15 -14.09
N TYR A 176 -15.13 0.77 -13.73
CA TYR A 176 -15.56 2.02 -13.11
C TYR A 176 -16.40 2.90 -14.03
N SER A 177 -16.10 2.95 -15.32
CA SER A 177 -16.95 3.67 -16.28
C SER A 177 -18.37 3.10 -16.33
N ALA A 178 -18.52 1.78 -16.31
CA ALA A 178 -19.82 1.12 -16.29
C ALA A 178 -20.55 1.35 -14.95
N ILE A 179 -19.84 1.24 -13.83
CA ILE A 179 -20.39 1.49 -12.48
C ILE A 179 -20.86 2.95 -12.36
N ASP A 180 -20.05 3.92 -12.80
CA ASP A 180 -20.39 5.34 -12.74
C ASP A 180 -21.66 5.64 -13.56
N THR A 181 -21.80 5.02 -14.74
CA THR A 181 -23.01 5.11 -15.58
C THR A 181 -24.22 4.55 -14.85
N TYR A 182 -24.11 3.34 -14.29
CA TYR A 182 -25.18 2.68 -13.54
C TYR A 182 -25.63 3.49 -12.32
N ILE A 183 -24.68 4.06 -11.57
CA ILE A 183 -24.96 4.90 -10.40
C ILE A 183 -25.73 6.16 -10.82
N GLN A 184 -25.33 6.81 -11.92
CA GLN A 184 -25.99 8.01 -12.44
C GLN A 184 -27.43 7.71 -12.90
N GLU A 185 -27.61 6.65 -13.68
CA GLU A 185 -28.94 6.25 -14.19
C GLU A 185 -29.93 5.90 -13.07
N ASN A 186 -29.44 5.24 -12.02
CA ASN A 186 -30.26 4.80 -10.89
C ASN A 186 -30.28 5.81 -9.73
N ARG A 187 -29.59 6.96 -9.85
CA ARG A 187 -29.48 8.02 -8.82
C ARG A 187 -29.02 7.50 -7.46
N LEU A 188 -28.06 6.58 -7.48
CA LEU A 188 -27.50 5.97 -6.28
C LEU A 188 -26.35 6.83 -5.73
N SER A 189 -26.05 6.65 -4.45
CA SER A 189 -24.82 7.14 -3.82
C SER A 189 -24.07 5.93 -3.28
N ALA A 190 -23.02 5.50 -3.98
CA ALA A 190 -22.26 4.30 -3.63
C ALA A 190 -20.77 4.65 -3.43
N TYR A 191 -20.24 4.40 -2.24
CA TYR A 191 -18.84 4.60 -1.86
C TYR A 191 -18.55 3.87 -0.53
N PRO A 192 -17.29 3.62 -0.17
CA PRO A 192 -16.06 3.77 -0.97
C PRO A 192 -16.00 2.78 -2.15
N LYS A 193 -15.01 2.95 -3.03
CA LYS A 193 -14.69 1.92 -4.04
C LYS A 193 -13.85 0.84 -3.37
N ILE A 194 -14.30 -0.40 -3.42
CA ILE A 194 -13.61 -1.55 -2.85
C ILE A 194 -13.26 -2.50 -3.99
N GLU A 195 -12.00 -2.90 -4.05
CA GLU A 195 -11.48 -3.91 -4.97
C GLU A 195 -10.98 -5.08 -4.15
N ILE A 196 -11.49 -6.27 -4.38
CA ILE A 196 -11.01 -7.51 -3.75
C ILE A 196 -10.53 -8.43 -4.83
N TYR A 197 -9.26 -8.79 -4.77
CA TYR A 197 -8.58 -9.68 -5.69
C TYR A 197 -8.53 -11.06 -5.05
N ASN A 198 -9.34 -11.99 -5.55
CA ASN A 198 -9.45 -13.32 -4.98
C ASN A 198 -9.45 -14.37 -6.09
N GLY A 199 -8.41 -15.22 -6.11
CA GLY A 199 -8.21 -16.22 -7.15
C GLY A 199 -8.11 -15.58 -8.53
N ASP A 200 -8.96 -16.01 -9.46
CA ASP A 200 -9.01 -15.52 -10.84
C ASP A 200 -10.03 -14.39 -11.05
N ASP A 201 -10.49 -13.75 -9.97
CA ASP A 201 -11.54 -12.74 -10.01
C ASP A 201 -11.17 -11.47 -9.23
N ILE A 202 -11.57 -10.32 -9.76
CA ILE A 202 -11.63 -9.02 -9.09
C ILE A 202 -13.10 -8.72 -8.79
N TYR A 203 -13.41 -8.49 -7.52
CA TYR A 203 -14.70 -8.03 -7.06
C TYR A 203 -14.61 -6.52 -6.84
N TYR A 204 -15.29 -5.77 -7.71
CA TYR A 204 -15.51 -4.33 -7.51
C TYR A 204 -16.79 -4.17 -6.73
N ILE A 205 -16.73 -3.55 -5.56
CA ILE A 205 -17.84 -3.42 -4.62
C ILE A 205 -17.92 -1.96 -4.16
N LEU A 206 -19.10 -1.36 -4.28
CA LEU A 206 -19.40 -0.03 -3.76
C LEU A 206 -20.61 -0.13 -2.82
N PRO A 207 -20.41 0.00 -1.50
CA PRO A 207 -21.50 -0.04 -0.53
C PRO A 207 -22.54 1.06 -0.76
N LEU A 208 -23.83 0.73 -0.62
CA LEU A 208 -24.94 1.71 -0.66
C LEU A 208 -25.36 2.19 0.74
N SER A 209 -24.91 1.52 1.79
CA SER A 209 -25.16 1.85 3.19
C SER A 209 -23.91 1.60 4.04
N LYS A 210 -23.92 2.08 5.30
CA LYS A 210 -22.79 1.98 6.24
C LYS A 210 -21.46 2.52 5.69
N GLN A 211 -21.52 3.48 4.77
CA GLN A 211 -20.37 4.03 4.07
C GLN A 211 -19.43 4.76 5.04
N ASP A 212 -20.02 5.43 6.03
CA ASP A 212 -19.31 6.13 7.10
C ASP A 212 -18.42 5.21 7.94
N ASP A 213 -18.74 3.91 8.05
CA ASP A 213 -17.94 2.97 8.84
C ASP A 213 -16.58 2.72 8.17
N PHE A 214 -16.56 2.65 6.83
CA PHE A 214 -15.32 2.56 6.06
C PHE A 214 -14.51 3.85 6.13
N VAL A 215 -15.19 5.00 6.06
CA VAL A 215 -14.54 6.32 6.18
C VAL A 215 -13.89 6.47 7.55
N LYS A 216 -14.64 6.17 8.62
CA LYS A 216 -14.10 6.19 10.00
C LYS A 216 -12.93 5.25 10.17
N LEU A 217 -13.03 4.01 9.66
CA LEU A 217 -11.94 3.04 9.73
C LEU A 217 -10.66 3.62 9.11
N ILE A 218 -10.74 4.13 7.87
CA ILE A 218 -9.58 4.71 7.19
C ILE A 218 -9.06 5.94 7.93
N SER A 219 -9.94 6.89 8.31
CA SER A 219 -9.53 8.12 8.99
C SER A 219 -8.84 7.84 10.34
N MET A 220 -9.40 6.94 11.16
CA MET A 220 -8.81 6.57 12.45
C MET A 220 -7.46 5.87 12.27
N LYS A 221 -7.41 4.86 11.40
CA LYS A 221 -6.20 4.08 11.18
C LYS A 221 -5.09 4.87 10.50
N PHE A 222 -5.43 5.82 9.67
CA PHE A 222 -4.43 6.66 9.04
C PHE A 222 -3.85 7.68 10.04
N ALA A 223 -4.70 8.26 10.90
CA ALA A 223 -4.22 9.12 11.98
C ALA A 223 -3.29 8.37 12.96
N GLU A 224 -3.62 7.12 13.33
CA GLU A 224 -2.75 6.25 14.14
C GLU A 224 -1.38 6.01 13.44
N GLN A 225 -1.39 5.73 12.14
CA GLN A 225 -0.16 5.52 11.35
C GLN A 225 0.73 6.78 11.33
N LEU A 226 0.14 7.96 11.15
CA LEU A 226 0.88 9.23 11.13
C LEU A 226 1.52 9.54 12.50
N GLN A 227 0.78 9.36 13.60
CA GLN A 227 1.31 9.60 14.95
C GLN A 227 2.53 8.72 15.25
N LEU A 228 2.47 7.44 14.89
CA LEU A 228 3.57 6.51 15.12
C LEU A 228 4.81 6.88 14.29
N SER A 229 4.62 7.35 13.05
CA SER A 229 5.73 7.79 12.20
C SER A 229 6.40 9.07 12.72
N SER A 230 5.64 9.98 13.33
CA SER A 230 6.21 11.17 13.97
C SER A 230 6.97 10.86 15.25
N SER A 231 6.51 9.89 16.07
CA SER A 231 7.22 9.51 17.30
C SER A 231 8.54 8.77 17.04
N SER A 232 8.62 7.98 15.95
CA SER A 232 9.86 7.30 15.58
C SER A 232 10.97 8.26 15.12
N LEU A 233 10.62 9.44 14.57
CA LEU A 233 11.59 10.45 14.15
C LEU A 233 12.15 11.24 15.34
N THR A 234 11.39 11.37 16.44
CA THR A 234 11.83 12.08 17.64
C THR A 234 12.75 11.27 18.55
N GLU A 235 12.78 9.93 18.43
CA GLU A 235 13.70 9.08 19.20
C GLU A 235 15.09 8.97 18.55
N SER A 236 15.20 9.14 17.23
CA SER A 236 16.47 9.08 16.50
C SER A 236 17.36 10.33 16.62
N ASP A 237 16.81 11.45 17.12
CA ASP A 237 17.55 12.72 17.28
C ASP A 237 18.14 12.91 18.69
N ASN A 238 17.96 11.94 19.61
CA ASN A 238 18.51 11.98 20.97
C ASN A 238 19.79 11.12 21.13
N ILE A 239 20.75 11.23 20.20
CA ILE A 239 22.14 10.84 20.49
C ILE A 239 22.87 12.11 20.93
N GLU A 240 23.14 12.16 22.23
CA GLU A 240 23.82 13.22 22.96
C GLU A 240 25.10 13.71 22.25
N ILE A 241 25.11 15.01 21.92
CA ILE A 241 26.35 15.78 21.94
C ILE A 241 26.71 15.97 23.40
N VAL A 242 27.61 15.12 23.91
CA VAL A 242 28.28 15.38 25.20
C VAL A 242 29.43 16.33 24.91
N GLU A 243 29.16 17.64 24.96
CA GLU A 243 30.20 18.62 25.26
C GLU A 243 30.20 18.85 26.78
N GLU A 244 31.12 18.17 27.47
CA GLU A 244 31.52 18.52 28.83
C GLU A 244 32.17 19.90 28.83
N ILE A 245 31.55 20.87 29.49
CA ILE A 245 32.24 22.06 29.99
C ILE A 245 31.90 22.18 31.47
N ASN A 246 32.82 21.67 32.30
CA ASN A 246 32.87 21.91 33.74
C ASN A 246 33.45 23.32 33.97
N GLU A 247 32.68 24.20 34.62
CA GLU A 247 33.22 25.37 35.31
C GLU A 247 32.79 25.28 36.78
N GLU A 248 33.73 24.87 37.64
CA GLU A 248 33.71 25.23 39.06
C GLU A 248 34.47 26.55 39.25
N GLU A 249 33.79 27.47 39.90
CA GLU A 249 34.26 28.79 40.34
C GLU A 249 35.24 28.64 41.52
N ILE A 250 36.30 29.46 41.57
CA ILE A 250 36.76 30.26 42.74
C ILE A 250 38.19 30.82 42.49
N VAL A 251 38.24 32.15 42.39
CA VAL A 251 39.18 33.12 43.00
C VAL A 251 40.65 32.73 43.27
N GLY A 252 41.57 33.56 42.76
CA GLY A 252 42.71 34.04 43.56
C GLY A 252 44.10 33.95 42.94
N GLU A 253 44.61 35.11 42.53
CA GLU A 253 46.00 35.61 42.66
C GLU A 253 47.21 34.83 42.10
N ASP A 254 47.86 35.53 41.16
CA ASP A 254 49.29 35.84 41.07
C ASP A 254 50.37 34.75 40.86
N SER A 255 51.15 35.05 39.80
CA SER A 255 52.62 35.08 39.76
C SER A 255 53.40 33.83 39.31
N SER A 256 53.96 33.99 38.12
CA SER A 256 55.39 33.79 37.77
C SER A 256 55.98 32.38 37.61
N SER A 257 56.53 32.19 36.41
CA SER A 257 57.94 31.80 36.13
C SER A 257 58.30 30.36 35.75
N HIS A 258 59.20 30.33 34.75
CA HIS A 258 60.17 29.30 34.33
C HIS A 258 59.63 27.96 33.78
N GLU A 259 59.83 27.66 32.49
CA GLU A 259 61.06 27.22 31.79
C GLU A 259 61.52 25.79 32.14
N SER A 260 62.01 25.13 31.08
CA SER A 260 62.83 23.89 31.01
C SER A 260 62.02 22.62 30.70
N SER A 261 62.08 22.03 29.51
CA SER A 261 63.20 21.35 28.80
C SER A 261 63.20 19.84 29.04
N GLY A 262 63.43 19.09 27.94
CA GLY A 262 63.72 17.65 27.90
C GLY A 262 62.46 16.80 27.69
N GLY A 263 62.40 15.84 26.78
CA GLY A 263 63.43 15.20 25.97
C GLY A 263 62.93 13.79 25.60
N GLU A 264 63.34 13.31 24.42
CA GLU A 264 63.42 11.89 23.99
C GLU A 264 62.11 11.11 23.74
N ARG A 265 61.79 10.75 22.49
CA ARG A 265 62.27 9.61 21.67
C ARG A 265 61.94 8.22 22.24
N HIS A 266 61.02 7.52 21.58
CA HIS A 266 61.19 6.21 20.89
C HIS A 266 59.80 5.66 20.49
N SER A 267 59.53 5.40 19.20
CA SER A 267 59.53 4.06 18.52
C SER A 267 58.54 3.06 19.15
N ASP A 268 57.80 2.21 18.47
CA ASP A 268 57.61 1.80 17.08
C ASP A 268 56.41 0.83 17.08
N SER A 269 56.03 0.34 15.91
CA SER A 269 55.34 -0.95 15.69
C SER A 269 53.81 -0.98 15.80
N SER A 270 53.18 -0.76 14.63
CA SER A 270 52.41 -1.75 13.86
C SER A 270 52.06 -3.08 14.54
N TYR A 271 50.80 -3.54 14.41
CA TYR A 271 50.46 -4.87 13.86
C TYR A 271 49.04 -4.88 13.27
N GLU A 272 48.95 -5.57 12.14
CA GLU A 272 47.81 -5.87 11.28
C GLU A 272 47.00 -7.11 11.73
N LEU A 273 45.73 -7.13 11.30
CA LEU A 273 44.95 -8.23 10.70
C LEU A 273 44.48 -9.47 11.51
N VAL A 274 43.50 -10.12 10.86
CA VAL A 274 42.85 -11.44 11.05
C VAL A 274 41.55 -11.33 11.86
N ASP A 275 40.35 -11.65 11.37
CA ASP A 275 39.81 -12.22 10.12
C ASP A 275 38.39 -11.65 9.91
#